data_AF-A0A6B3CAI7-F1
#
_entry.id   AF-A0A6B3CAI7-F1
#
_cell.length_a   1.000
_cell.length_b   1.000
_cell.length_c   1.000
_cell.angle_alpha   90.00
_cell.angle_beta   90.00
_cell.angle_gamma   90.00
#
_symmetry.space_group_name_H-M   'P 1'
#
loop_
_entity.id
_entity.type
_entity.pdbx_description
1 polymer ?
#
loop_
_entity_poly.entity_id
_entity_poly.type
_entity_poly.pdbx_seq_one_letter_code
_entity_poly.pdbx_strand_id
1 'polypeptide(L)'
;GTVTADVTLAGTDTVAIGPAELDLAEGVNTVVYAWGSASDKNLALKTQTFKDLHSAPHGVPAGETGQNATNSAGIAGWSVAFGGLAVAGAAIGGRRLFVSHR
;
A
#
# COMPACT_ATOMS: atom_id res chain seq x y z
N GLY A 1 -17.38 4.85 -28.07
CA GLY A 1 -18.40 5.52 -28.87
C GLY A 1 -18.14 7.00 -28.76
N THR A 2 -18.15 7.71 -29.89
CA THR A 2 -17.77 9.12 -29.92
C THR A 2 -18.92 10.02 -29.47
N VAL A 3 -18.61 10.99 -28.62
CA VAL A 3 -19.54 11.99 -28.11
C VAL A 3 -18.92 13.37 -28.31
N THR A 4 -19.68 14.28 -28.90
CA THR A 4 -19.31 15.69 -29.01
C THR A 4 -19.78 16.43 -27.76
N ALA A 5 -18.88 17.19 -27.11
CA ALA A 5 -19.22 17.95 -25.92
C ALA A 5 -18.56 19.34 -25.90
N ASP A 6 -19.23 20.28 -25.22
CA ASP A 6 -18.76 21.63 -24.97
C ASP A 6 -18.49 21.83 -23.47
N VAL A 7 -17.53 22.71 -23.15
CA VAL A 7 -17.28 23.22 -21.80
C VAL A 7 -17.82 24.63 -21.71
N THR A 8 -18.90 24.83 -20.96
CA THR A 8 -19.49 26.13 -20.70
C THR A 8 -19.00 26.72 -19.39
N LEU A 9 -18.83 28.05 -19.36
CA LEU A 9 -18.49 28.75 -18.13
C LEU A 9 -19.68 28.68 -17.17
N ALA A 10 -19.39 28.32 -15.92
CA ALA A 10 -20.41 28.12 -14.90
C ALA A 10 -21.31 29.35 -14.73
N GLY A 11 -22.63 29.13 -14.68
CA GLY A 11 -23.62 30.21 -14.53
C GLY A 11 -23.87 31.04 -15.79
N THR A 12 -23.35 30.63 -16.95
CA THR A 12 -23.53 31.31 -18.24
C THR A 12 -23.79 30.32 -19.37
N ASP A 13 -24.18 30.84 -20.54
CA ASP A 13 -24.27 30.07 -21.79
C ASP A 13 -22.99 30.20 -22.65
N THR A 14 -21.91 30.75 -22.09
CA THR A 14 -20.67 30.98 -22.85
C THR A 14 -19.86 29.70 -22.96
N VAL A 15 -19.67 29.19 -24.18
CA VAL A 15 -18.78 28.06 -24.47
C VAL A 15 -17.33 28.53 -24.45
N ALA A 16 -16.53 27.93 -23.57
CA ALA A 16 -15.11 28.22 -23.42
C ALA A 16 -14.21 27.26 -24.21
N ILE A 17 -14.60 26.00 -24.31
CA ILE A 17 -13.91 24.97 -25.10
C ILE A 17 -14.97 24.16 -25.84
N GLY A 18 -14.88 24.06 -27.17
CA GLY A 18 -15.70 23.12 -27.94
C GLY A 18 -16.13 23.62 -29.33
N PRO A 19 -16.78 22.76 -30.14
CA PRO A 19 -17.10 21.36 -29.83
C PRO A 19 -15.87 20.44 -29.84
N ALA A 20 -15.71 19.67 -28.77
CA ALA A 20 -14.64 18.70 -28.61
C ALA A 20 -15.17 17.27 -28.77
N GLU A 21 -14.50 16.49 -29.61
CA GLU A 21 -14.81 15.08 -29.82
C GLU A 21 -14.16 14.23 -28.71
N LEU A 22 -14.97 13.44 -28.00
CA LEU A 22 -14.54 12.52 -26.95
C LEU A 22 -14.84 11.08 -27.37
N ASP A 23 -13.81 10.24 -27.46
CA ASP A 23 -14.00 8.80 -27.66
C ASP A 23 -14.19 8.09 -26.31
N LEU A 24 -15.41 7.64 -26.04
CA LEU A 24 -15.80 6.97 -24.80
C LEU A 24 -15.98 5.47 -25.03
N ALA A 25 -14.90 4.71 -24.87
CA ALA A 25 -14.93 3.25 -25.03
C ALA A 25 -15.68 2.55 -23.87
N GLU A 26 -16.31 1.40 -24.16
CA GLU A 26 -16.94 0.54 -23.14
C GLU A 26 -15.90 0.03 -22.14
N GLY A 27 -16.27 -0.07 -20.86
CA GLY A 27 -15.38 -0.57 -19.79
C GLY A 27 -14.21 0.34 -19.45
N VAL A 28 -14.19 1.58 -19.97
CA VAL A 28 -13.17 2.60 -19.72
C VAL A 28 -13.81 3.76 -18.95
N ASN A 29 -13.19 4.18 -17.85
CA ASN A 29 -13.55 5.42 -17.18
C ASN A 29 -12.70 6.55 -17.78
N THR A 30 -13.35 7.55 -18.37
CA THR A 30 -12.70 8.72 -18.95
C THR A 30 -13.01 9.93 -18.11
N VAL A 31 -11.98 10.56 -17.54
CA VAL A 31 -12.10 11.81 -16.78
C VAL A 31 -11.62 12.96 -17.66
N VAL A 32 -12.47 13.97 -17.80
CA VAL A 32 -12.21 15.16 -18.61
C VAL A 32 -11.92 16.34 -17.69
N TYR A 33 -10.80 17.00 -17.91
CA TYR A 33 -10.37 18.16 -17.15
C TYR A 33 -10.29 19.38 -18.06
N ALA A 34 -10.93 20.47 -17.63
CA ALA A 34 -10.65 21.81 -18.12
C ALA A 34 -9.80 22.53 -17.08
N TRP A 35 -8.65 23.06 -17.49
CA TRP A 35 -7.68 23.68 -16.57
C TRP A 35 -7.07 24.93 -17.19
N GLY A 36 -6.77 25.93 -16.35
CA GLY A 36 -6.40 27.28 -16.76
C GLY A 36 -7.39 28.33 -16.24
N SER A 37 -7.41 29.48 -16.89
CA SER A 37 -8.20 30.67 -16.56
C SER A 37 -9.10 31.05 -17.72
N ALA A 38 -10.41 31.14 -17.45
CA ALA A 38 -11.40 31.62 -18.41
C ALA A 38 -11.15 33.10 -18.77
N SER A 39 -10.81 33.91 -17.77
CA SER A 39 -10.57 35.35 -17.93
C SER A 39 -9.35 35.62 -18.81
N ASP A 40 -8.28 34.85 -18.61
CA ASP A 40 -7.04 34.99 -19.39
C ASP A 40 -7.08 34.20 -20.71
N LYS A 41 -8.24 33.58 -21.02
CA LYS A 41 -8.49 32.82 -22.26
C LYS A 41 -7.44 31.74 -22.53
N ASN A 42 -6.98 31.06 -21.48
CA ASN A 42 -5.96 30.01 -21.56
C ASN A 42 -6.44 28.65 -21.04
N LEU A 43 -7.77 28.45 -20.98
CA LEU A 43 -8.34 27.15 -20.66
C LEU A 43 -7.92 26.10 -21.69
N ALA A 44 -7.41 24.98 -21.21
CA ALA A 44 -7.05 23.82 -21.99
C ALA A 44 -7.87 22.60 -21.56
N LEU A 45 -8.02 21.63 -22.47
CA LEU A 45 -8.71 20.36 -22.21
C LEU A 45 -7.69 19.23 -22.10
N LYS A 46 -7.88 18.34 -21.13
CA LYS A 46 -7.14 17.09 -21.02
C LYS A 46 -8.07 15.95 -20.66
N THR A 47 -7.85 14.80 -21.27
CA THR A 47 -8.56 13.57 -20.94
C THR A 47 -7.61 12.56 -20.31
N GLN A 48 -8.07 11.88 -19.28
CA GLN A 48 -7.39 10.76 -18.66
C GLN A 48 -8.29 9.53 -18.77
N THR A 49 -7.72 8.41 -19.18
CA THR A 49 -8.46 7.17 -19.38
C THR A 49 -7.94 6.08 -18.44
N PHE A 50 -8.88 5.41 -17.78
CA PHE A 50 -8.63 4.24 -16.94
C PHE A 50 -9.31 3.03 -17.61
N LYS A 51 -8.50 2.06 -18.01
CA LYS A 51 -8.95 0.86 -18.74
C LYS A 51 -9.21 -0.29 -17.78
N ASP A 52 -9.80 -1.36 -18.32
CA ASP A 52 -9.96 -2.66 -17.64
C ASP A 52 -10.85 -2.63 -16.39
N LEU A 53 -11.84 -1.73 -16.36
CA LEU A 53 -12.76 -1.55 -15.23
C LEU A 53 -14.05 -2.39 -15.34
N HIS A 54 -14.14 -3.30 -16.31
CA HIS A 54 -15.34 -4.09 -16.60
C HIS A 54 -15.43 -5.41 -15.80
N SER A 55 -14.43 -5.75 -14.98
CA SER A 55 -14.36 -7.00 -14.22
C SER A 55 -14.10 -6.76 -12.73
N ALA A 56 -14.49 -7.71 -11.89
CA ALA A 56 -14.11 -7.70 -10.48
C ALA A 56 -12.57 -7.78 -10.34
N PRO A 57 -11.97 -7.11 -9.34
CA PRO A 57 -10.53 -7.18 -9.13
C PRO A 57 -10.09 -8.62 -8.88
N HIS A 58 -9.00 -9.04 -9.53
CA HIS A 58 -8.33 -10.29 -9.21
C HIS A 58 -7.84 -10.19 -7.76
N GLY A 59 -8.29 -11.11 -6.89
CA GLY A 59 -8.12 -11.00 -5.43
C GLY A 59 -6.69 -10.70 -4.97
N VAL A 60 -6.55 -10.15 -3.77
CA VAL A 60 -5.25 -9.82 -3.18
C VAL A 60 -4.52 -11.09 -2.70
N PRO A 61 -3.19 -11.23 -2.89
CA PRO A 61 -2.45 -12.38 -2.39
C PRO A 61 -2.56 -12.50 -0.87
N ALA A 62 -3.19 -13.57 -0.38
CA ALA A 62 -3.12 -13.96 1.03
C ALA A 62 -1.83 -14.77 1.20
N GLY A 63 -0.88 -14.27 2.00
CA GLY A 63 0.48 -14.82 2.10
C GLY A 63 0.53 -16.36 2.18
N GLU A 64 1.31 -16.97 1.29
CA GLU A 64 1.28 -18.43 1.03
C GLU A 64 2.05 -19.25 2.08
N THR A 65 3.00 -18.64 2.77
CA THR A 65 4.04 -19.38 3.49
C THR A 65 3.78 -19.53 4.98
N GLY A 66 2.69 -18.96 5.51
CA GLY A 66 2.34 -19.09 6.93
C GLY A 66 3.42 -18.61 7.90
N GLN A 67 4.36 -17.76 7.49
CA GLN A 67 5.48 -17.29 8.34
C GLN A 67 5.01 -16.58 9.62
N ASN A 68 3.78 -16.06 9.66
CA ASN A 68 3.19 -15.48 10.87
C ASN A 68 2.60 -16.52 11.85
N ALA A 69 2.46 -17.78 11.44
CA ALA A 69 1.90 -18.86 12.26
C ALA A 69 2.96 -19.59 13.11
N THR A 70 4.23 -19.19 13.03
CA THR A 70 5.27 -19.76 13.90
C THR A 70 5.13 -19.21 15.31
N ASN A 71 4.22 -19.81 16.09
CA ASN A 71 4.30 -19.79 17.55
C ASN A 71 5.46 -20.69 17.97
N SER A 72 6.69 -20.24 17.77
CA SER A 72 7.85 -20.84 18.40
C SER A 72 7.78 -20.53 19.89
N ALA A 73 6.98 -21.28 20.64
CA ALA A 73 7.07 -21.40 22.10
C ALA A 73 8.37 -22.13 22.52
N GLY A 74 9.44 -21.95 21.75
CA GLY A 74 10.76 -22.49 22.02
C GLY A 74 11.44 -21.57 23.02
N ILE A 75 12.00 -22.18 24.06
CA ILE A 75 12.98 -21.55 24.96
C ILE A 75 14.03 -20.83 24.11
N ALA A 76 14.09 -19.51 24.24
CA ALA A 76 15.02 -18.70 23.48
C ALA A 76 16.45 -19.15 23.79
N GLY A 77 17.32 -19.23 22.77
CA GLY A 77 18.66 -19.82 22.92
C GLY A 77 19.51 -19.17 24.02
N TRP A 78 19.27 -17.88 24.31
CA TRP A 78 19.91 -17.18 25.42
C TRP A 78 19.50 -17.74 26.79
N SER A 79 18.24 -18.17 26.96
CA SER A 79 17.77 -18.80 28.19
C SER A 79 18.51 -20.12 28.48
N VAL A 80 18.82 -20.91 27.45
CA VAL A 80 19.64 -22.12 27.58
C VAL A 80 21.08 -21.77 27.95
N ALA A 81 21.66 -20.76 27.30
CA ALA A 81 23.02 -20.31 27.60
C ALA A 81 23.17 -19.80 29.04
N PHE A 82 22.26 -18.95 29.51
CA PHE A 82 22.27 -18.46 30.89
C PHE A 82 21.98 -19.55 31.92
N GLY A 83 21.04 -20.47 31.63
CA GLY A 83 20.78 -21.62 32.48
C GLY A 83 22.02 -22.50 32.66
N GLY A 84 22.73 -22.80 31.56
CA GLY A 84 23.98 -23.57 31.59
C GLY A 84 25.09 -22.87 32.40
N LEU A 85 25.27 -21.57 32.20
CA LEU A 85 26.24 -20.76 32.95
C LEU A 85 25.93 -20.72 34.45
N ALA A 86 24.67 -20.58 34.84
CA ALA A 86 24.26 -20.57 36.24
C ALA A 86 24.54 -21.92 36.93
N VAL A 87 24.23 -23.04 36.25
CA VAL A 87 24.51 -24.39 36.77
C VAL A 87 26.02 -24.62 36.91
N ALA A 88 26.81 -24.23 35.91
CA ALA A 88 28.27 -24.33 35.97
C ALA A 88 28.87 -23.46 37.09
N GLY A 89 28.38 -22.23 37.24
CA GLY A 89 28.79 -21.32 38.31
C GLY A 89 28.48 -21.87 39.70
N ALA A 90 27.28 -22.43 39.91
CA ALA A 90 26.89 -23.05 41.17
C ALA A 90 27.73 -24.30 41.49
N ALA A 91 28.05 -25.13 40.49
CA ALA A 91 28.89 -26.32 40.68
C ALA A 91 30.33 -25.95 41.07
N ILE A 92 30.89 -24.89 40.47
CA ILE A 92 32.25 -24.41 40.77
C ILE A 92 32.28 -23.69 42.12
N GLY A 93 31.28 -22.85 42.41
CA GLY A 93 31.16 -22.12 43.68
C GLY A 93 30.92 -23.06 44.88
N GLY A 94 30.03 -24.05 44.72
CA GLY A 94 29.74 -25.05 45.75
C GLY A 94 30.96 -25.91 46.11
N ARG A 95 31.79 -26.26 45.13
CA ARG A 95 33.06 -27.00 45.37
C ARG A 95 34.07 -26.19 46.18
N ARG A 96 34.12 -24.87 46.02
CA ARG A 96 35.05 -24.01 46.78
C ARG A 96 34.61 -23.80 48.22
N LEU A 97 33.30 -23.70 48.46
CA LEU A 97 32.75 -23.55 49.82
C LEU A 97 32.89 -24.83 50.66
N PHE A 98 32.78 -26.01 50.04
CA PHE A 98 33.01 -27.30 50.74
C PHE A 98 34.49 -27.57 51.07
N VAL A 99 35.43 -27.02 50.30
CA VAL A 99 36.88 -27.20 50.54
C VAL A 99 37.41 -26.22 51.59
N SER A 100 36.74 -25.09 51.81
CA SER A 100 37.19 -24.05 52.75
C SER A 100 36.74 -24.26 54.22
N HIS A 101 36.06 -25.37 54.52
CA HIS A 101 35.50 -25.66 55.86
C HIS A 101 35.99 -27.00 56.44
N ARG A 102 37.30 -27.30 56.32
CA ARG A 102 38.00 -28.35 57.06
C ARG A 102 39.23 -27.79 57.77
#